data_AF-A0AAD1HFY1-F1
#
_entry.id   AF-A0AAD1HFY1-F1
#
_cell.length_a   1.000
_cell.length_b   1.000
_cell.length_c   1.000
_cell.angle_alpha   90.00
_cell.angle_beta   90.00
_cell.angle_gamma   90.00
#
_symmetry.space_group_name_H-M   'P 1'
#
loop_
_entity.id
_entity.type
_entity.pdbx_description
1 polymer ?
#
loop_
_entity_poly.entity_id
_entity_poly.type
_entity_poly.pdbx_seq_one_letter_code
_entity_poly.pdbx_strand_id
1 'polypeptide(L)'
;MAVRGIRALIKIMKTTFDPELVIPKEAKVTEFTGDDSLSRKDLAQHPIPAHSLIWKYWARVDLMFFGNGVLPPIAGAWPQMGQATAGSVLFTGDSSLRARNKIYKARRQRSREYIYGAVYEAPEEAKKYGLKTRNMHKPVKGTLHGGTFHALNAETFYFGHVNFFYHLLINVAEQLYFEGSMPRAMKEQIFEESKEWYSIWGVDDRSQPETYDDFERYLENIERNHLVKSQVTEAMLEQFMERRLAPSWWPPVMKKYVWPWVAARRQIVVNSYPPHVQELFGLEWTPEDEEILRRFMRMYRRVNAVLERLLPLKFFYLPIAVQGFEREGVDPRTITLESARQALRESRARRAAREATPTAEVMTSN
;
A
#
# COMPACT_ATOMS: atom_id res chain seq x y z
N MET A 1 5.19 20.15 -22.34
CA MET A 1 4.46 19.65 -21.14
C MET A 1 4.72 18.18 -20.78
N ALA A 2 5.04 17.26 -21.72
CA ALA A 2 5.47 15.88 -21.37
C ALA A 2 6.79 15.77 -20.59
N VAL A 3 7.72 16.70 -20.86
CA VAL A 3 9.00 16.85 -20.16
C VAL A 3 8.79 17.06 -18.65
N ARG A 4 7.60 17.52 -18.21
CA ARG A 4 7.30 17.83 -16.81
C ARG A 4 7.23 16.62 -15.89
N GLY A 5 6.79 15.43 -16.29
CA GLY A 5 6.74 14.29 -15.35
C GLY A 5 8.07 13.54 -15.21
N ILE A 6 8.89 13.50 -16.26
CA ILE A 6 10.30 13.09 -16.11
C ILE A 6 11.03 14.16 -15.29
N ARG A 7 10.78 15.46 -15.52
CA ARG A 7 11.30 16.54 -14.67
C ARG A 7 10.78 16.46 -13.23
N ALA A 8 9.53 16.08 -12.98
CA ALA A 8 8.97 15.94 -11.64
C ALA A 8 9.63 14.76 -10.91
N LEU A 9 9.81 13.62 -11.57
CA LEU A 9 10.57 12.51 -11.00
C LEU A 9 12.03 12.90 -10.74
N ILE A 10 12.68 13.60 -11.68
CA ILE A 10 14.04 14.13 -11.51
C ILE A 10 14.08 15.16 -10.37
N LYS A 11 13.05 15.99 -10.23
CA LYS A 11 12.93 17.02 -9.19
C LYS A 11 12.77 16.34 -7.83
N ILE A 12 11.83 15.41 -7.67
CA ILE A 12 11.70 14.57 -6.46
C ILE A 12 13.04 13.92 -6.11
N MET A 13 13.73 13.34 -7.10
CA MET A 13 15.04 12.72 -6.92
C MET A 13 16.15 13.74 -6.62
N LYS A 14 15.96 15.04 -6.81
CA LYS A 14 16.88 16.12 -6.44
C LYS A 14 16.43 16.92 -5.22
N THR A 15 15.19 16.74 -4.76
CA THR A 15 14.64 17.43 -3.60
C THR A 15 15.39 17.02 -2.35
N THR A 16 15.82 18.00 -1.58
CA THR A 16 16.19 17.85 -0.17
C THR A 16 15.16 18.67 0.58
N PHE A 17 14.48 18.05 1.53
CA PHE A 17 13.49 18.74 2.35
C PHE A 17 14.18 19.48 3.47
N ASP A 18 13.64 20.64 3.84
CA ASP A 18 14.01 21.31 5.08
C ASP A 18 13.21 20.64 6.22
N PRO A 19 13.86 19.92 7.15
CA PRO A 19 13.17 19.21 8.23
C PRO A 19 12.27 20.08 9.10
N GLU A 20 12.54 21.39 9.18
CA GLU A 20 11.73 22.34 9.96
C GLU A 20 10.50 22.85 9.22
N LEU A 21 10.36 22.55 7.93
CA LEU A 21 9.28 23.03 7.08
C LEU A 21 8.47 21.89 6.45
N VAL A 22 8.83 20.63 6.72
CA VAL A 22 8.13 19.45 6.17
C VAL A 22 6.66 19.47 6.56
N ILE A 23 6.38 19.78 7.82
CA ILE A 23 5.03 19.88 8.38
C ILE A 23 4.69 21.36 8.56
N PRO A 24 3.52 21.83 8.08
CA PRO A 24 3.10 23.21 8.28
C PRO A 24 3.09 23.58 9.77
N LYS A 25 3.60 24.77 10.13
CA LYS A 25 3.79 25.17 11.54
C LYS A 25 2.48 25.37 12.29
N GLU A 26 1.43 25.71 11.55
CA GLU A 26 0.06 25.89 12.02
C GLU A 26 -0.69 24.57 12.23
N ALA A 27 -0.16 23.44 11.72
CA ALA A 27 -0.82 22.15 11.85
C ALA A 27 -0.72 21.62 13.29
N LYS A 28 -1.85 21.24 13.86
CA LYS A 28 -1.89 20.54 15.14
C LYS A 28 -1.50 19.08 14.93
N VAL A 29 -0.32 18.70 15.41
CA VAL A 29 0.18 17.32 15.29
C VAL A 29 0.08 16.60 16.63
N THR A 30 -0.57 15.44 16.64
CA THR A 30 -0.61 14.57 17.82
C THR A 30 0.72 13.85 17.98
N GLU A 31 1.27 13.81 19.19
CA GLU A 31 2.51 13.07 19.45
C GLU A 31 2.25 11.56 19.44
N PHE A 32 3.00 10.83 18.60
CA PHE A 32 2.93 9.37 18.52
C PHE A 32 4.34 8.79 18.68
N THR A 33 4.67 8.49 19.93
CA THR A 33 5.98 8.00 20.36
C THR A 33 5.93 6.55 20.84
N GLY A 34 7.08 5.93 21.09
CA GLY A 34 7.20 4.55 21.56
C GLY A 34 7.52 3.51 20.48
N ASP A 35 8.30 2.50 20.85
CA ASP A 35 8.51 1.28 20.06
C ASP A 35 7.51 0.22 20.55
N ASP A 36 6.35 0.11 19.90
CA ASP A 36 5.33 -0.89 20.23
C ASP A 36 5.61 -2.26 19.53
N SER A 37 6.88 -2.59 19.31
CA SER A 37 7.30 -3.94 18.89
C SER A 37 6.91 -4.98 19.92
N LEU A 38 6.20 -6.03 19.49
CA LEU A 38 5.91 -7.18 20.35
C LEU A 38 7.19 -7.97 20.67
N SER A 39 7.28 -8.41 21.92
CA SER A 39 8.35 -9.30 22.37
C SER A 39 8.14 -10.71 21.81
N ARG A 40 9.18 -11.56 21.82
CA ARG A 40 9.08 -12.91 21.23
C ARG A 40 7.96 -13.78 21.81
N LYS A 41 7.66 -13.63 23.11
CA LYS A 41 6.61 -14.39 23.80
C LYS A 41 5.19 -13.90 23.46
N ASP A 42 5.07 -12.65 22.99
CA ASP A 42 3.78 -12.02 22.67
C ASP A 42 3.51 -12.03 21.15
N LEU A 43 4.43 -12.58 20.34
CA LEU A 43 4.25 -12.69 18.89
C LEU A 43 3.17 -13.73 18.54
N ALA A 44 2.08 -13.26 17.94
CA ALA A 44 1.07 -14.10 17.31
C ALA A 44 0.98 -13.79 15.81
N GLN A 45 1.91 -14.35 15.02
CA GLN A 45 1.98 -14.08 13.58
C GLN A 45 1.17 -15.11 12.78
N HIS A 46 0.27 -14.62 11.94
CA HIS A 46 -0.70 -15.43 11.20
C HIS A 46 -0.60 -15.18 9.68
N PRO A 47 0.05 -16.09 8.92
CA PRO A 47 0.10 -15.98 7.48
C PRO A 47 -1.29 -16.00 6.84
N ILE A 48 -1.49 -15.14 5.85
CA ILE A 48 -2.75 -15.06 5.10
C ILE A 48 -2.95 -16.37 4.32
N PRO A 49 -4.15 -16.98 4.35
CA PRO A 49 -4.41 -18.17 3.56
C PRO A 49 -4.30 -17.91 2.06
N ALA A 50 -3.79 -18.89 1.31
CA ALA A 50 -3.50 -18.74 -0.13
C ALA A 50 -4.74 -18.48 -1.01
N HIS A 51 -5.93 -18.90 -0.58
CA HIS A 51 -7.21 -18.67 -1.26
C HIS A 51 -7.89 -17.33 -0.89
N SER A 52 -7.15 -16.38 -0.30
CA SER A 52 -7.64 -15.06 0.12
C SER A 52 -7.83 -14.07 -1.03
N LEU A 53 -8.68 -13.06 -0.83
CA LEU A 53 -8.80 -11.93 -1.78
C LEU A 53 -7.52 -11.10 -1.84
N ILE A 54 -6.78 -10.97 -0.74
CA ILE A 54 -5.44 -10.35 -0.74
C ILE A 54 -4.50 -11.11 -1.68
N TRP A 55 -4.43 -12.45 -1.61
CA TRP A 55 -3.61 -13.24 -2.55
C TRP A 55 -4.02 -13.02 -4.01
N LYS A 56 -5.33 -12.92 -4.27
CA LYS A 56 -5.89 -12.67 -5.61
C LYS A 56 -5.47 -11.32 -6.20
N TYR A 57 -5.44 -10.24 -5.41
CA TYR A 57 -5.34 -8.90 -5.98
C TYR A 57 -4.00 -8.21 -5.70
N TRP A 58 -3.36 -8.45 -4.55
CA TRP A 58 -2.27 -7.62 -4.03
C TRP A 58 -1.03 -7.53 -4.92
N ALA A 59 -0.57 -8.64 -5.48
CA ALA A 59 0.63 -8.68 -6.33
C ALA A 59 0.36 -8.50 -7.82
N ARG A 60 -0.82 -8.02 -8.20
CA ARG A 60 -1.07 -7.74 -9.61
C ARG A 60 -0.26 -6.53 -10.10
N VAL A 61 0.35 -6.65 -11.27
CA VAL A 61 1.27 -5.64 -11.83
C VAL A 61 0.56 -4.34 -12.22
N ASP A 62 -0.70 -4.44 -12.63
CA ASP A 62 -1.57 -3.30 -12.94
C ASP A 62 -1.97 -2.54 -11.67
N LEU A 63 -2.40 -3.26 -10.62
CA LEU A 63 -2.67 -2.70 -9.30
C LEU A 63 -1.44 -1.93 -8.78
N MET A 64 -0.23 -2.49 -8.92
CA MET A 64 1.00 -1.78 -8.59
C MET A 64 1.26 -0.55 -9.46
N PHE A 65 1.06 -0.64 -10.78
CA PHE A 65 1.32 0.46 -11.70
C PHE A 65 0.50 1.71 -11.34
N PHE A 66 -0.78 1.49 -11.03
CA PHE A 66 -1.71 2.55 -10.63
C PHE A 66 -1.54 2.94 -9.16
N GLY A 67 -1.55 1.97 -8.25
CA GLY A 67 -1.54 2.20 -6.80
C GLY A 67 -0.24 2.78 -6.25
N ASN A 68 0.91 2.58 -6.90
CA ASN A 68 2.16 3.25 -6.52
C ASN A 68 2.09 4.80 -6.60
N GLY A 69 1.10 5.36 -7.31
CA GLY A 69 0.85 6.80 -7.30
C GLY A 69 0.06 7.29 -6.09
N VAL A 70 -0.72 6.40 -5.46
CA VAL A 70 -1.60 6.70 -4.32
C VAL A 70 -0.80 6.71 -3.01
N LEU A 71 0.06 5.71 -2.81
CA LEU A 71 0.77 5.54 -1.54
C LEU A 71 1.60 6.77 -1.10
N PRO A 72 2.48 7.36 -1.95
CA PRO A 72 3.42 8.35 -1.44
C PRO A 72 2.78 9.66 -0.96
N PRO A 73 1.78 10.25 -1.66
CA PRO A 73 1.09 11.44 -1.16
C PRO A 73 0.36 11.22 0.17
N ILE A 74 -0.41 10.13 0.30
CA ILE A 74 -1.22 9.87 1.50
C ILE A 74 -0.35 9.50 2.70
N ALA A 75 0.71 8.69 2.49
CA ALA A 75 1.69 8.41 3.52
C ALA A 75 2.44 9.68 3.95
N GLY A 76 2.78 10.56 3.00
CA GLY A 76 3.39 11.86 3.31
C GLY A 76 2.45 12.78 4.10
N ALA A 77 1.13 12.58 3.98
CA ALA A 77 0.15 13.44 4.63
C ALA A 77 -0.02 13.11 6.11
N TRP A 78 0.41 11.92 6.55
CA TRP A 78 0.55 11.60 7.97
C TRP A 78 1.82 12.26 8.53
N PRO A 79 1.74 13.19 9.49
CA PRO A 79 2.87 14.03 9.87
C PRO A 79 4.16 13.27 10.23
N GLN A 80 4.06 12.20 11.01
CA GLN A 80 5.18 11.36 11.44
C GLN A 80 5.86 10.67 10.24
N MET A 81 5.06 10.19 9.27
CA MET A 81 5.55 9.51 8.08
C MET A 81 6.14 10.50 7.08
N GLY A 82 5.54 11.69 6.94
CA GLY A 82 6.10 12.81 6.19
C GLY A 82 7.49 13.19 6.72
N GLN A 83 7.59 13.42 8.03
CA GLN A 83 8.85 13.74 8.69
C GLN A 83 9.91 12.62 8.55
N ALA A 84 9.51 11.37 8.79
CA ALA A 84 10.38 10.21 8.62
C ALA A 84 10.89 10.06 7.18
N THR A 85 10.02 10.32 6.20
CA THR A 85 10.38 10.24 4.79
C THR A 85 11.38 11.33 4.44
N ALA A 86 11.11 12.58 4.82
CA ALA A 86 11.98 13.72 4.60
C ALA A 86 13.37 13.53 5.22
N GLY A 87 13.45 12.97 6.44
CA GLY A 87 14.71 12.67 7.13
C GLY A 87 15.45 11.43 6.61
N SER A 88 14.87 10.66 5.68
CA SER A 88 15.50 9.43 5.19
C SER A 88 16.71 9.71 4.28
N VAL A 89 17.67 8.78 4.26
CA VAL A 89 18.86 8.81 3.40
C VAL A 89 18.59 8.91 1.89
N LEU A 90 17.33 8.81 1.47
CA LEU A 90 16.93 9.08 0.09
C LEU A 90 16.91 10.58 -0.23
N PHE A 91 16.61 11.40 0.77
CA PHE A 91 16.45 12.85 0.66
C PHE A 91 17.48 13.63 1.49
N THR A 92 18.24 12.94 2.36
CA THR A 92 19.39 13.48 3.08
C THR A 92 20.70 12.99 2.47
N GLY A 93 21.77 13.80 2.53
CA GLY A 93 23.08 13.45 1.97
C GLY A 93 23.25 13.81 0.49
N ASP A 94 24.03 13.01 -0.25
CA ASP A 94 24.38 13.29 -1.66
C ASP A 94 23.12 13.43 -2.54
N SER A 95 22.96 14.62 -3.12
CA SER A 95 21.83 14.99 -3.97
C SER A 95 22.01 14.62 -5.45
N SER A 96 23.14 14.00 -5.80
CA SER A 96 23.40 13.56 -7.17
C SER A 96 22.39 12.49 -7.61
N LEU A 97 21.88 12.63 -8.84
CA LEU A 97 20.90 11.70 -9.41
C LEU A 97 21.40 10.26 -9.41
N ARG A 98 22.71 10.06 -9.62
CA ARG A 98 23.32 8.72 -9.67
C ARG A 98 23.30 8.07 -8.28
N ALA A 99 23.73 8.77 -7.25
CA ALA A 99 23.75 8.25 -5.89
C ALA A 99 22.33 7.95 -5.40
N ARG A 100 21.41 8.90 -5.57
CA ARG A 100 20.01 8.71 -5.17
C ARG A 100 19.33 7.61 -5.96
N ASN A 101 19.56 7.47 -7.26
CA ASN A 101 18.99 6.36 -8.04
C ASN A 101 19.50 5.00 -7.54
N LYS A 102 20.78 4.90 -7.15
CA LYS A 102 21.35 3.68 -6.54
C LYS A 102 20.67 3.35 -5.21
N ILE A 103 20.57 4.33 -4.30
CA ILE A 103 19.90 4.18 -2.99
C ILE A 103 18.44 3.78 -3.19
N TYR A 104 17.74 4.49 -4.07
CA TYR A 104 16.34 4.26 -4.37
C TYR A 104 16.08 2.87 -4.95
N LYS A 105 16.92 2.41 -5.89
CA LYS A 105 16.83 1.05 -6.44
C LYS A 105 17.00 -0.01 -5.35
N ALA A 106 18.02 0.14 -4.49
CA ALA A 106 18.28 -0.81 -3.40
C ALA A 106 17.16 -0.83 -2.35
N ARG A 107 16.69 0.34 -1.90
CA ARG A 107 15.58 0.43 -0.93
C ARG A 107 14.29 -0.15 -1.51
N ARG A 108 13.97 0.17 -2.76
CA ARG A 108 12.76 -0.34 -3.42
C ARG A 108 12.79 -1.85 -3.58
N GLN A 109 13.94 -2.42 -3.95
CA GLN A 109 14.09 -3.87 -4.07
C GLN A 109 13.83 -4.56 -2.72
N ARG A 110 14.52 -4.13 -1.66
CA ARG A 110 14.32 -4.70 -0.30
C ARG A 110 12.89 -4.54 0.20
N SER A 111 12.28 -3.37 0.00
CA SER A 111 10.90 -3.12 0.44
C SER A 111 9.93 -4.05 -0.27
N ARG A 112 10.09 -4.24 -1.58
CA ARG A 112 9.25 -5.18 -2.35
C ARG A 112 9.46 -6.62 -1.87
N GLU A 113 10.71 -7.06 -1.71
CA GLU A 113 11.01 -8.40 -1.19
C GLU A 113 10.32 -8.65 0.14
N TYR A 114 10.39 -7.70 1.09
CA TYR A 114 9.85 -7.93 2.43
C TYR A 114 8.32 -7.83 2.46
N ILE A 115 7.74 -6.82 1.80
CA ILE A 115 6.29 -6.59 1.81
C ILE A 115 5.54 -7.72 1.08
N TYR A 116 6.03 -8.13 -0.10
CA TYR A 116 5.39 -9.23 -0.84
C TYR A 116 5.77 -10.60 -0.26
N GLY A 117 6.98 -10.75 0.29
CA GLY A 117 7.39 -11.97 0.99
C GLY A 117 6.54 -12.25 2.22
N ALA A 118 6.12 -11.21 2.96
CA ALA A 118 5.20 -11.34 4.09
C ALA A 118 3.80 -11.90 3.71
N VAL A 119 3.45 -11.90 2.43
CA VAL A 119 2.14 -12.38 1.92
C VAL A 119 2.28 -13.71 1.18
N TYR A 120 3.25 -13.83 0.27
CA TYR A 120 3.30 -14.90 -0.72
C TYR A 120 4.35 -15.98 -0.45
N GLU A 121 5.27 -15.76 0.49
CA GLU A 121 6.24 -16.81 0.86
C GLU A 121 5.62 -17.90 1.72
N ALA A 122 6.36 -19.00 1.88
CA ALA A 122 5.96 -20.05 2.80
C ALA A 122 5.75 -19.47 4.23
N PRO A 123 4.80 -20.01 5.01
CA PRO A 123 4.40 -19.47 6.31
C PRO A 123 5.54 -19.01 7.24
N GLU A 124 6.60 -19.82 7.38
CA GLU A 124 7.73 -19.49 8.25
C GLU A 124 8.65 -18.39 7.69
N GLU A 125 8.80 -18.33 6.36
CA GLU A 125 9.55 -17.25 5.71
C GLU A 125 8.78 -15.93 5.72
N ALA A 126 7.46 -15.98 5.50
CA ALA A 126 6.58 -14.82 5.59
C ALA A 126 6.70 -14.13 6.97
N LYS A 127 6.69 -14.90 8.06
CA LYS A 127 6.92 -14.40 9.43
C LYS A 127 8.28 -13.70 9.57
N LYS A 128 9.34 -14.28 9.01
CA LYS A 128 10.69 -13.68 9.03
C LYS A 128 10.73 -12.35 8.27
N TYR A 129 10.06 -12.26 7.11
CA TYR A 129 9.95 -11.01 6.36
C TYR A 129 9.18 -9.93 7.11
N GLY A 130 8.15 -10.33 7.86
CA GLY A 130 7.45 -9.45 8.80
C GLY A 130 8.39 -8.82 9.82
N LEU A 131 9.16 -9.65 10.53
CA LEU A 131 10.13 -9.18 11.53
C LEU A 131 11.27 -8.36 10.93
N LYS A 132 11.73 -8.68 9.71
CA LYS A 132 12.71 -7.85 8.97
C LYS A 132 12.14 -6.46 8.67
N THR A 133 10.87 -6.38 8.27
CA THR A 133 10.17 -5.10 8.03
C THR A 133 10.09 -4.29 9.31
N ARG A 134 9.64 -4.89 10.42
CA ARG A 134 9.61 -4.22 11.73
C ARG A 134 10.99 -3.72 12.15
N ASN A 135 12.01 -4.57 12.07
CA ASN A 135 13.36 -4.21 12.49
C ASN A 135 13.97 -3.08 11.64
N MET A 136 13.58 -2.96 10.36
CA MET A 136 13.95 -1.84 9.51
C MET A 136 13.36 -0.50 10.00
N HIS A 137 12.23 -0.52 10.70
CA HIS A 137 11.56 0.67 11.22
C HIS A 137 11.97 1.05 12.65
N LYS A 138 12.61 0.15 13.41
CA LYS A 138 13.16 0.44 14.76
C LYS A 138 14.02 1.71 14.84
N PRO A 139 14.95 2.00 13.91
CA PRO A 139 15.75 3.22 13.99
C PRO A 139 15.01 4.47 13.51
N VAL A 140 13.80 4.36 12.98
CA VAL A 140 13.07 5.47 12.35
C VAL A 140 12.28 6.22 13.41
N LYS A 141 12.86 7.32 13.91
CA LYS A 141 12.30 8.20 14.92
C LYS A 141 12.86 9.61 14.76
N GLY A 142 12.21 10.60 15.34
CA GLY A 142 12.67 11.99 15.23
C GLY A 142 11.79 12.98 15.98
N THR A 143 11.93 14.26 15.65
CA THR A 143 11.20 15.37 16.25
C THR A 143 10.12 15.91 15.31
N LEU A 144 9.08 16.49 15.91
CA LEU A 144 7.99 17.23 15.28
C LEU A 144 7.87 18.60 15.96
N HIS A 145 7.13 19.53 15.34
CA HIS A 145 6.75 20.78 16.02
C HIS A 145 5.80 20.43 17.18
N GLY A 146 6.31 20.47 18.41
CA GLY A 146 5.54 20.16 19.62
C GLY A 146 5.67 18.73 20.13
N GLY A 147 6.62 17.92 19.65
CA GLY A 147 6.86 16.59 20.20
C GLY A 147 7.86 15.73 19.44
N THR A 148 7.77 14.42 19.63
CA THR A 148 8.60 13.40 19.00
C THR A 148 7.75 12.36 18.27
N PHE A 149 8.38 11.55 17.43
CA PHE A 149 7.70 10.41 16.82
C PHE A 149 8.58 9.17 16.79
N HIS A 150 7.93 8.01 16.71
CA HIS A 150 8.57 6.74 16.44
C HIS A 150 7.77 5.95 15.41
N ALA A 151 8.41 5.41 14.38
CA ALA A 151 7.72 4.73 13.28
C ALA A 151 7.00 3.45 13.69
N LEU A 152 7.44 2.81 14.79
CA LEU A 152 6.79 1.63 15.37
C LEU A 152 5.79 1.95 16.48
N ASN A 153 5.39 3.22 16.63
CA ASN A 153 4.19 3.52 17.40
C ASN A 153 2.98 2.83 16.73
N ALA A 154 2.12 2.19 17.52
CA ALA A 154 1.00 1.37 17.03
C ALA A 154 0.11 2.10 16.02
N GLU A 155 -0.26 3.36 16.30
CA GLU A 155 -1.12 4.17 15.45
C GLU A 155 -0.44 4.50 14.12
N THR A 156 0.79 5.01 14.19
CA THR A 156 1.57 5.36 12.99
C THR A 156 1.85 4.13 12.11
N PHE A 157 2.16 2.99 12.74
CA PHE A 157 2.46 1.77 12.00
C PHE A 157 1.19 1.15 11.39
N TYR A 158 0.06 1.19 12.11
CA TYR A 158 -1.23 0.74 11.58
C TYR A 158 -1.70 1.61 10.41
N PHE A 159 -1.59 2.94 10.47
CA PHE A 159 -1.89 3.78 9.31
C PHE A 159 -0.99 3.47 8.10
N GLY A 160 0.28 3.12 8.34
CA GLY A 160 1.16 2.58 7.31
C GLY A 160 0.60 1.32 6.63
N HIS A 161 -0.04 0.42 7.39
CA HIS A 161 -0.73 -0.77 6.88
C HIS A 161 -2.01 -0.43 6.10
N VAL A 162 -2.79 0.55 6.58
CA VAL A 162 -3.99 1.08 5.90
C VAL A 162 -3.67 1.57 4.49
N ASN A 163 -2.53 2.23 4.31
CA ASN A 163 -2.07 2.63 2.98
C ASN A 163 -1.97 1.45 2.01
N PHE A 164 -1.55 0.27 2.48
CA PHE A 164 -1.45 -0.90 1.62
C PHE A 164 -2.79 -1.59 1.35
N PHE A 165 -3.53 -2.03 2.38
CA PHE A 165 -4.74 -2.83 2.15
C PHE A 165 -5.94 -1.98 1.69
N TYR A 166 -6.01 -0.71 2.08
CA TYR A 166 -7.13 0.15 1.71
C TYR A 166 -6.78 1.03 0.50
N HIS A 167 -5.84 1.96 0.65
CA HIS A 167 -5.57 2.96 -0.39
C HIS A 167 -4.97 2.35 -1.67
N LEU A 168 -4.04 1.39 -1.55
CA LEU A 168 -3.49 0.70 -2.72
C LEU A 168 -4.42 -0.43 -3.16
N LEU A 169 -4.76 -1.37 -2.27
CA LEU A 169 -5.49 -2.57 -2.68
C LEU A 169 -6.98 -2.29 -2.95
N ILE A 170 -7.78 -1.97 -1.94
CA ILE A 170 -9.24 -1.79 -2.10
C ILE A 170 -9.55 -0.67 -3.11
N ASN A 171 -9.04 0.54 -2.94
CA ASN A 171 -9.45 1.69 -3.77
C ASN A 171 -9.04 1.55 -5.24
N VAL A 172 -7.88 0.95 -5.52
CA VAL A 172 -7.45 0.74 -6.92
C VAL A 172 -8.15 -0.46 -7.52
N ALA A 173 -8.30 -1.56 -6.78
CA ALA A 173 -9.02 -2.74 -7.26
C ALA A 173 -10.50 -2.42 -7.55
N GLU A 174 -11.15 -1.65 -6.67
CA GLU A 174 -12.52 -1.17 -6.84
C GLU A 174 -12.71 -0.42 -8.16
N GLN A 175 -11.80 0.52 -8.45
CA GLN A 175 -11.84 1.24 -9.72
C GLN A 175 -11.63 0.28 -10.90
N LEU A 176 -10.51 -0.45 -10.91
CA LEU A 176 -10.07 -1.26 -12.05
C LEU A 176 -11.01 -2.43 -12.39
N TYR A 177 -11.52 -3.12 -11.37
CA TYR A 177 -12.21 -4.40 -11.54
C TYR A 177 -13.72 -4.31 -11.27
N PHE A 178 -14.17 -3.27 -10.56
CA PHE A 178 -15.56 -3.13 -10.12
C PHE A 178 -16.23 -1.82 -10.58
N GLU A 179 -15.65 -1.11 -11.55
CA GLU A 179 -16.19 0.18 -12.05
C GLU A 179 -16.43 1.22 -10.94
N GLY A 180 -15.61 1.17 -9.88
CA GLY A 180 -15.73 2.07 -8.74
C GLY A 180 -16.77 1.63 -7.70
N SER A 181 -17.34 0.42 -7.81
CA SER A 181 -18.35 -0.10 -6.88
C SER A 181 -18.06 -1.55 -6.48
N MET A 182 -17.02 -1.74 -5.66
CA MET A 182 -16.70 -3.04 -5.08
C MET A 182 -17.74 -3.40 -4.01
N PRO A 183 -18.32 -4.62 -4.02
CA PRO A 183 -19.26 -5.03 -2.99
C PRO A 183 -18.69 -4.87 -1.59
N ARG A 184 -19.46 -4.28 -0.66
CA ARG A 184 -19.04 -4.07 0.74
C ARG A 184 -18.51 -5.35 1.39
N ALA A 185 -19.17 -6.48 1.14
CA ALA A 185 -18.77 -7.79 1.62
C ALA A 185 -17.35 -8.24 1.17
N MET A 186 -16.86 -7.77 0.02
CA MET A 186 -15.47 -8.00 -0.41
C MET A 186 -14.50 -7.09 0.34
N LYS A 187 -14.87 -5.83 0.59
CA LYS A 187 -14.05 -4.89 1.38
C LYS A 187 -13.90 -5.39 2.82
N GLU A 188 -15.00 -5.83 3.44
CA GLU A 188 -15.02 -6.48 4.76
C GLU A 188 -14.11 -7.72 4.79
N GLN A 189 -14.18 -8.57 3.77
CA GLN A 189 -13.33 -9.76 3.70
C GLN A 189 -11.84 -9.40 3.55
N ILE A 190 -11.50 -8.42 2.70
CA ILE A 190 -10.12 -7.93 2.57
C ILE A 190 -9.63 -7.32 3.89
N PHE A 191 -10.49 -6.59 4.60
CA PHE A 191 -10.18 -6.05 5.92
C PHE A 191 -9.88 -7.16 6.92
N GLU A 192 -10.72 -8.20 7.01
CA GLU A 192 -10.49 -9.35 7.89
C GLU A 192 -9.18 -10.09 7.56
N GLU A 193 -8.88 -10.28 6.27
CA GLU A 193 -7.60 -10.86 5.82
C GLU A 193 -6.41 -9.95 6.14
N SER A 194 -6.62 -8.62 6.13
CA SER A 194 -5.60 -7.64 6.48
C SER A 194 -5.22 -7.68 7.96
N LYS A 195 -6.09 -8.19 8.85
CA LYS A 195 -5.77 -8.41 10.27
C LYS A 195 -4.70 -9.51 10.40
N GLU A 196 -4.87 -10.63 9.68
CA GLU A 196 -3.86 -11.69 9.62
C GLU A 196 -2.55 -11.15 9.03
N TRP A 197 -2.64 -10.35 7.95
CA TRP A 197 -1.45 -9.68 7.40
C TRP A 197 -0.76 -8.77 8.41
N TYR A 198 -1.52 -7.96 9.16
CA TYR A 198 -0.95 -7.04 10.14
C TYR A 198 -0.19 -7.78 11.25
N SER A 199 -0.74 -8.92 11.69
CA SER A 199 -0.11 -9.77 12.70
C SER A 199 1.31 -10.23 12.30
N ILE A 200 1.60 -10.36 10.99
CA ILE A 200 2.93 -10.73 10.48
C ILE A 200 3.98 -9.69 10.89
N TRP A 201 3.63 -8.42 11.07
CA TRP A 201 4.59 -7.38 11.40
C TRP A 201 5.15 -7.51 12.82
N GLY A 202 4.43 -8.14 13.75
CA GLY A 202 4.87 -8.28 15.14
C GLY A 202 4.96 -6.94 15.88
N VAL A 203 3.97 -6.08 15.65
CA VAL A 203 3.74 -4.78 16.29
C VAL A 203 2.38 -4.86 16.97
N ASP A 204 2.22 -4.18 18.11
CA ASP A 204 0.96 -4.09 18.85
C ASP A 204 -0.19 -3.62 17.94
N ASP A 205 -1.32 -4.32 17.99
CA ASP A 205 -2.49 -4.12 17.15
C ASP A 205 -3.61 -3.33 17.83
N ARG A 206 -3.38 -2.68 18.98
CA ARG A 206 -4.39 -1.85 19.68
C ARG A 206 -5.01 -0.73 18.84
N SER A 207 -4.34 -0.29 17.78
CA SER A 207 -4.85 0.73 16.84
C SER A 207 -5.68 0.12 15.70
N GLN A 208 -5.68 -1.20 15.54
CA GLN A 208 -6.47 -1.90 14.54
C GLN A 208 -7.95 -1.92 14.97
N PRO A 209 -8.87 -1.42 14.13
CA PRO A 209 -10.30 -1.51 14.39
C PRO A 209 -10.80 -2.96 14.41
N GLU A 210 -11.87 -3.22 15.18
CA GLU A 210 -12.40 -4.58 15.29
C GLU A 210 -13.25 -4.98 14.09
N THR A 211 -14.09 -4.06 13.61
CA THR A 211 -15.00 -4.27 12.47
C THR A 211 -14.69 -3.33 11.31
N TYR A 212 -15.21 -3.65 10.12
CA TYR A 212 -15.07 -2.76 8.96
C TYR A 212 -15.78 -1.41 9.16
N ASP A 213 -16.89 -1.39 9.90
CA ASP A 213 -17.59 -0.15 10.26
C ASP A 213 -16.73 0.73 11.19
N ASP A 214 -16.03 0.12 12.15
CA ASP A 214 -15.06 0.84 12.99
C ASP A 214 -13.90 1.37 12.15
N PHE A 215 -13.45 0.59 11.16
CA PHE A 215 -12.41 1.00 10.24
C PHE A 215 -12.81 2.20 9.38
N GLU A 216 -14.03 2.23 8.86
CA GLU A 216 -14.53 3.39 8.10
C GLU A 216 -14.57 4.66 8.98
N ARG A 217 -15.01 4.54 10.24
CA ARG A 217 -14.98 5.66 11.20
C ARG A 217 -13.56 6.10 11.55
N TYR A 218 -12.67 5.14 11.78
CA TYR A 218 -11.26 5.38 12.04
C TYR A 218 -10.61 6.15 10.89
N LEU A 219 -10.85 5.70 9.66
CA LEU A 219 -10.27 6.33 8.47
C LEU A 219 -10.84 7.74 8.26
N GLU A 220 -12.15 7.92 8.36
CA GLU A 220 -12.77 9.25 8.24
C GLU A 220 -12.20 10.23 9.27
N ASN A 221 -11.99 9.79 10.52
CA ASN A 221 -11.35 10.62 11.53
C ASN A 221 -9.93 11.01 11.12
N ILE A 222 -9.11 10.07 10.65
CA ILE A 222 -7.75 10.36 10.21
C ILE A 222 -7.74 11.36 9.06
N GLU A 223 -8.54 11.08 8.03
CA GLU A 223 -8.56 11.87 6.80
C GLU A 223 -9.02 13.32 7.05
N ARG A 224 -9.93 13.54 8.00
CA ARG A 224 -10.45 14.88 8.35
C ARG A 224 -9.63 15.61 9.39
N ASN A 225 -9.03 14.91 10.35
CA ASN A 225 -8.49 15.53 11.57
C ASN A 225 -6.98 15.37 11.75
N HIS A 226 -6.33 14.43 11.06
CA HIS A 226 -4.92 14.09 11.28
C HIS A 226 -4.02 14.30 10.07
N LEU A 227 -4.57 14.21 8.86
CA LEU A 227 -3.79 14.44 7.64
C LEU A 227 -3.46 15.93 7.47
N VAL A 228 -2.24 16.18 7.00
CA VAL A 228 -1.73 17.51 6.66
C VAL A 228 -1.13 17.49 5.27
N LYS A 229 -1.15 18.61 4.56
CA LYS A 229 -0.44 18.74 3.29
C LYS A 229 1.05 19.03 3.56
N SER A 230 1.84 17.99 3.78
CA SER A 230 3.29 18.13 4.02
C SER A 230 4.06 18.44 2.73
N GLN A 231 5.30 18.93 2.85
CA GLN A 231 6.19 19.09 1.67
C GLN A 231 6.41 17.77 0.93
N VAL A 232 6.42 16.64 1.65
CA VAL A 232 6.53 15.31 1.02
C VAL A 232 5.28 15.03 0.19
N THR A 233 4.09 15.29 0.73
CA THR A 233 2.83 15.17 -0.01
C THR A 233 2.83 16.04 -1.27
N GLU A 234 3.21 17.31 -1.15
CA GLU A 234 3.29 18.24 -2.29
C GLU A 234 4.25 17.75 -3.38
N ALA A 235 5.46 17.35 -2.99
CA ALA A 235 6.46 16.85 -3.93
C ALA A 235 5.97 15.59 -4.67
N MET A 236 5.26 14.70 -3.98
CA MET A 236 4.73 13.47 -4.58
C MET A 236 3.52 13.72 -5.48
N LEU A 237 2.71 14.73 -5.16
CA LEU A 237 1.53 15.14 -5.92
C LEU A 237 1.84 15.93 -7.20
N GLU A 238 3.01 16.57 -7.30
CA GLU A 238 3.37 17.43 -8.44
C GLU A 238 3.14 16.76 -9.81
N GLN A 239 3.36 15.44 -9.89
CA GLN A 239 3.15 14.67 -11.13
C GLN A 239 1.66 14.46 -11.52
N PHE A 240 0.73 14.78 -10.62
CA PHE A 240 -0.72 14.56 -10.73
C PHE A 240 -1.54 15.85 -10.70
N MET A 241 -0.96 17.00 -10.35
CA MET A 241 -1.70 18.28 -10.28
C MET A 241 -2.37 18.64 -11.61
N GLU A 242 -1.60 18.65 -12.70
CA GLU A 242 -2.09 19.02 -14.02
C GLU A 242 -2.51 17.79 -14.85
N ARG A 243 -3.57 17.96 -15.66
CA ARG A 243 -3.84 17.05 -16.78
C ARG A 243 -2.66 17.06 -17.75
N ARG A 244 -2.12 15.88 -18.04
CA ARG A 244 -1.03 15.76 -19.01
C ARG A 244 -1.62 15.69 -20.40
N LEU A 245 -0.93 16.27 -21.39
CA LEU A 245 -1.20 16.04 -22.81
C LEU A 245 -0.21 15.03 -23.37
N ALA A 246 -0.64 14.27 -24.38
CA ALA A 246 0.21 13.32 -25.06
C ALA A 246 1.46 14.04 -25.60
N PRO A 247 2.67 13.51 -25.41
CA PRO A 247 3.87 14.14 -25.95
C PRO A 247 3.75 14.34 -27.46
N SER A 248 4.02 15.55 -27.96
CA SER A 248 3.88 15.87 -29.39
C SER A 248 4.72 14.95 -30.27
N TRP A 249 5.93 14.59 -29.80
CA TRP A 249 6.88 13.70 -30.46
C TRP A 249 6.53 12.21 -30.40
N TRP A 250 5.49 11.80 -29.66
CA TRP A 250 5.07 10.39 -29.65
C TRP A 250 4.51 9.97 -31.02
N PRO A 251 4.94 8.81 -31.57
CA PRO A 251 4.32 8.21 -32.74
C PRO A 251 2.80 8.04 -32.57
N PRO A 252 2.00 8.13 -33.65
CA PRO A 252 0.53 7.97 -33.58
C PRO A 252 0.09 6.68 -32.88
N VAL A 253 0.81 5.57 -33.10
CA VAL A 253 0.57 4.28 -32.45
C VAL A 253 0.69 4.36 -30.92
N MET A 254 1.70 5.06 -30.39
CA MET A 254 1.87 5.25 -28.94
C MET A 254 0.80 6.17 -28.37
N LYS A 255 0.44 7.24 -29.09
CA LYS A 255 -0.68 8.12 -28.71
C LYS A 255 -2.01 7.37 -28.67
N LYS A 256 -2.20 6.36 -29.53
CA LYS A 256 -3.42 5.55 -29.54
C LYS A 256 -3.45 4.51 -28.43
N TYR A 257 -2.35 3.78 -28.20
CA TYR A 257 -2.38 2.59 -27.34
C TYR A 257 -1.71 2.76 -25.97
N VAL A 258 -0.69 3.62 -25.83
CA VAL A 258 0.04 3.81 -24.56
C VAL A 258 -0.50 5.00 -23.78
N TRP A 259 -0.84 6.08 -24.48
CA TRP A 259 -1.31 7.32 -23.85
C TRP A 259 -2.55 7.16 -22.96
N PRO A 260 -3.60 6.39 -23.33
CA PRO A 260 -4.75 6.20 -22.45
C PRO A 260 -4.37 5.66 -21.06
N TRP A 261 -3.39 4.76 -20.98
CA TRP A 261 -2.89 4.23 -19.71
C TRP A 261 -2.16 5.28 -18.87
N VAL A 262 -1.35 6.13 -19.51
CA VAL A 262 -0.63 7.21 -18.83
C VAL A 262 -1.59 8.30 -18.35
N ALA A 263 -2.57 8.67 -19.17
CA ALA A 263 -3.60 9.65 -18.82
C ALA A 263 -4.47 9.13 -17.67
N ALA A 264 -4.93 7.88 -17.77
CA ALA A 264 -5.75 7.25 -16.73
C ALA A 264 -5.01 7.05 -15.41
N ARG A 265 -3.67 6.94 -15.41
CA ARG A 265 -2.91 6.84 -14.16
C ARG A 265 -3.13 8.03 -13.24
N ARG A 266 -3.19 9.25 -13.78
CA ARG A 266 -3.57 10.42 -12.96
C ARG A 266 -4.98 10.21 -12.40
N GLN A 267 -5.92 9.82 -13.25
CA GLN A 267 -7.33 9.74 -12.85
C GLN A 267 -7.58 8.73 -11.76
N ILE A 268 -6.97 7.55 -11.87
CA ILE A 268 -7.07 6.52 -10.83
C ILE A 268 -6.47 7.02 -9.52
N VAL A 269 -5.31 7.69 -9.56
CA VAL A 269 -4.66 8.19 -8.35
C VAL A 269 -5.47 9.29 -7.67
N VAL A 270 -5.97 10.27 -8.42
CA VAL A 270 -6.74 11.38 -7.86
C VAL A 270 -8.08 10.87 -7.32
N ASN A 271 -8.76 9.99 -8.06
CA ASN A 271 -10.04 9.39 -7.66
C ASN A 271 -9.90 8.34 -6.53
N SER A 272 -8.68 7.95 -6.15
CA SER A 272 -8.45 7.10 -4.98
C SER A 272 -8.58 7.83 -3.64
N TYR A 273 -8.68 9.16 -3.64
CA TYR A 273 -8.88 9.97 -2.45
C TYR A 273 -10.33 10.46 -2.36
N PRO A 274 -10.95 10.47 -1.17
CA PRO A 274 -12.26 11.09 -1.01
C PRO A 274 -12.18 12.62 -1.20
N PRO A 275 -13.31 13.29 -1.50
CA PRO A 275 -13.31 14.71 -1.88
C PRO A 275 -12.59 15.65 -0.88
N HIS A 276 -12.75 15.41 0.42
CA HIS A 276 -12.11 16.25 1.45
C HIS A 276 -10.58 16.07 1.50
N VAL A 277 -10.05 14.89 1.16
CA VAL A 277 -8.61 14.67 1.00
C VAL A 277 -8.10 15.25 -0.32
N GLN A 278 -8.90 15.22 -1.40
CA GLN A 278 -8.57 15.91 -2.64
C GLN A 278 -8.44 17.42 -2.41
N GLU A 279 -9.36 18.01 -1.64
CA GLU A 279 -9.33 19.42 -1.24
C GLU A 279 -8.07 19.75 -0.42
N LEU A 280 -7.77 18.95 0.63
CA LEU A 280 -6.52 19.07 1.39
C LEU A 280 -5.28 19.03 0.48
N PHE A 281 -5.30 18.17 -0.54
CA PHE A 281 -4.21 18.02 -1.49
C PHE A 281 -4.19 19.10 -2.58
N GLY A 282 -5.23 19.93 -2.69
CA GLY A 282 -5.41 20.90 -3.77
C GLY A 282 -5.55 20.23 -5.14
N LEU A 283 -6.12 19.03 -5.17
CA LEU A 283 -6.36 18.28 -6.40
C LEU A 283 -7.69 18.72 -7.02
N GLU A 284 -7.66 19.04 -8.31
CA GLU A 284 -8.86 19.33 -9.08
C GLU A 284 -9.40 18.05 -9.75
N TRP A 285 -10.68 17.79 -9.52
CA TRP A 285 -11.46 16.74 -10.17
C TRP A 285 -12.64 17.34 -10.90
N THR A 286 -12.70 17.11 -12.22
CA THR A 286 -13.69 17.73 -13.10
C THR A 286 -14.51 16.68 -13.86
N PRO A 287 -15.67 17.05 -14.44
CA PRO A 287 -16.51 16.10 -15.18
C PRO A 287 -15.80 15.37 -16.34
N GLU A 288 -14.83 16.00 -17.02
CA GLU A 288 -14.09 15.28 -18.07
C GLU A 288 -13.06 14.30 -17.49
N ASP A 289 -12.61 14.49 -16.24
CA ASP A 289 -11.75 13.50 -15.57
C ASP A 289 -12.52 12.23 -15.30
N GLU A 290 -13.76 12.38 -14.84
CA GLU A 290 -14.70 11.29 -14.63
C GLU A 290 -15.01 10.55 -15.93
N GLU A 291 -15.26 11.27 -17.03
CA GLU A 291 -15.48 10.64 -18.35
C GLU A 291 -14.25 9.86 -18.83
N ILE A 292 -13.05 10.42 -18.70
CA ILE A 292 -11.80 9.75 -19.06
C ILE A 292 -11.64 8.46 -18.24
N LEU A 293 -11.83 8.55 -16.92
CA LEU A 293 -11.74 7.41 -16.02
C LEU A 293 -12.75 6.32 -16.43
N ARG A 294 -14.03 6.69 -16.60
CA ARG A 294 -15.10 5.75 -16.95
C ARG A 294 -14.86 5.04 -18.28
N ARG A 295 -14.40 5.78 -19.30
CA ARG A 295 -14.01 5.21 -20.60
C ARG A 295 -12.83 4.24 -20.46
N PHE A 296 -11.81 4.64 -19.71
CA PHE A 296 -10.64 3.82 -19.48
C PHE A 296 -11.00 2.55 -18.71
N MET A 297 -11.86 2.61 -17.69
CA MET A 297 -12.31 1.44 -16.91
C MET A 297 -13.07 0.43 -17.78
N ARG A 298 -14.00 0.89 -18.62
CA ARG A 298 -14.70 0.02 -19.56
C ARG A 298 -13.75 -0.64 -20.57
N MET A 299 -12.80 0.12 -21.12
CA MET A 299 -11.79 -0.44 -22.03
C MET A 299 -10.90 -1.45 -21.30
N TYR A 300 -10.39 -1.09 -20.13
CA TYR A 300 -9.49 -1.90 -19.32
C TYR A 300 -10.13 -3.23 -18.95
N ARG A 301 -11.38 -3.26 -18.46
CA ARG A 301 -12.09 -4.50 -18.14
C ARG A 301 -12.23 -5.43 -19.33
N ARG A 302 -12.58 -4.90 -20.51
CA ARG A 302 -12.69 -5.70 -21.75
C ARG A 302 -11.34 -6.28 -22.16
N VAL A 303 -10.29 -5.47 -22.14
CA VAL A 303 -8.92 -5.91 -22.46
C VAL A 303 -8.45 -6.95 -21.44
N ASN A 304 -8.60 -6.67 -20.15
CA ASN A 304 -8.17 -7.57 -19.07
C ASN A 304 -8.92 -8.92 -19.13
N ALA A 305 -10.23 -8.94 -19.37
CA ALA A 305 -10.99 -10.18 -19.50
C ALA A 305 -10.50 -11.06 -20.67
N VAL A 306 -10.12 -10.45 -21.80
CA VAL A 306 -9.54 -11.18 -22.94
C VAL A 306 -8.13 -11.68 -22.59
N LEU A 307 -7.28 -10.80 -22.06
CA LEU A 307 -5.90 -11.15 -21.74
C LEU A 307 -5.81 -12.23 -20.67
N GLU A 308 -6.63 -12.17 -19.62
CA GLU A 308 -6.63 -13.17 -18.53
C GLU A 308 -7.01 -14.57 -19.03
N ARG A 309 -7.83 -14.66 -20.08
CA ARG A 309 -8.17 -15.94 -20.71
C ARG A 309 -7.04 -16.50 -21.59
N LEU A 310 -6.21 -15.64 -22.18
CA LEU A 310 -5.22 -16.01 -23.19
C LEU A 310 -3.80 -16.13 -22.66
N LEU A 311 -3.44 -15.35 -21.65
CA LEU A 311 -2.06 -15.24 -21.17
C LEU A 311 -1.87 -15.95 -19.82
N PRO A 312 -0.67 -16.51 -19.54
CA PRO A 312 -0.35 -17.10 -18.25
C PRO A 312 -0.21 -16.05 -17.13
N LEU A 313 -0.32 -16.50 -15.87
CA LEU A 313 -0.31 -15.65 -14.67
C LEU A 313 0.93 -14.73 -14.56
N LYS A 314 2.09 -15.16 -15.06
CA LYS A 314 3.34 -14.38 -15.06
C LYS A 314 3.28 -13.02 -15.76
N PHE A 315 2.27 -12.78 -16.60
CA PHE A 315 2.06 -11.47 -17.22
C PHE A 315 1.20 -10.51 -16.37
N PHE A 316 0.47 -11.03 -15.38
CA PHE A 316 -0.43 -10.27 -14.53
C PHE A 316 0.09 -10.09 -13.10
N TYR A 317 0.97 -10.98 -12.63
CA TYR A 317 1.42 -11.00 -11.25
C TYR A 317 2.94 -10.85 -11.14
N LEU A 318 3.38 -10.33 -9.98
CA LEU A 318 4.79 -10.37 -9.62
C LEU A 318 5.32 -11.81 -9.54
N PRO A 319 6.61 -12.05 -9.87
CA PRO A 319 7.21 -13.38 -9.81
C PRO A 319 7.02 -14.11 -8.47
N ILE A 320 7.14 -13.39 -7.34
CA ILE A 320 6.97 -13.97 -6.00
C ILE A 320 5.55 -14.49 -5.76
N ALA A 321 4.53 -13.83 -6.33
CA ALA A 321 3.16 -14.30 -6.22
C ALA A 321 2.90 -15.50 -7.12
N VAL A 322 3.45 -15.51 -8.34
CA VAL A 322 3.39 -16.69 -9.24
C VAL A 322 4.01 -17.91 -8.57
N GLN A 323 5.18 -17.75 -7.94
CA GLN A 323 5.83 -18.82 -7.18
C GLN A 323 4.98 -19.26 -5.98
N GLY A 324 4.35 -18.31 -5.28
CA GLY A 324 3.38 -18.61 -4.22
C GLY A 324 2.19 -19.43 -4.72
N PHE A 325 1.58 -19.03 -5.83
CA PHE A 325 0.47 -19.74 -6.46
C PHE A 325 0.86 -21.17 -6.86
N GLU A 326 2.03 -21.34 -7.49
CA GLU A 326 2.56 -22.65 -7.88
C GLU A 326 2.83 -23.54 -6.66
N ARG A 327 3.42 -22.98 -5.59
CA ARG A 327 3.72 -23.71 -4.35
C ARG A 327 2.46 -24.20 -3.64
N GLU A 328 1.43 -23.36 -3.57
CA GLU A 328 0.18 -23.68 -2.87
C GLU A 328 -0.85 -24.38 -3.78
N GLY A 329 -0.57 -24.52 -5.08
CA GLY A 329 -1.51 -25.12 -6.04
C GLY A 329 -2.76 -24.29 -6.30
N VAL A 330 -2.67 -22.95 -6.18
CA VAL A 330 -3.81 -22.03 -6.27
C VAL A 330 -3.81 -21.28 -7.60
N ASP A 331 -4.93 -21.29 -8.32
CA ASP A 331 -5.16 -20.31 -9.39
C ASP A 331 -5.90 -19.08 -8.81
N PRO A 332 -5.28 -17.88 -8.75
CA PRO A 332 -5.93 -16.70 -8.19
C PRO A 332 -7.21 -16.28 -8.95
N ARG A 333 -7.39 -16.74 -10.19
CA ARG A 333 -8.58 -16.42 -11.00
C ARG A 333 -9.83 -17.12 -10.50
N THR A 334 -9.68 -18.26 -9.83
CA THR A 334 -10.81 -19.05 -9.31
C THR A 334 -11.25 -18.62 -7.92
N ILE A 335 -10.46 -17.79 -7.22
CA ILE A 335 -10.79 -17.28 -5.89
C ILE A 335 -12.05 -16.41 -5.97
N THR A 336 -13.08 -16.79 -5.23
CA THR A 336 -14.31 -16.03 -5.02
C THR A 336 -14.36 -15.46 -3.60
N LEU A 337 -15.34 -14.61 -3.32
CA LEU A 337 -15.60 -14.14 -1.96
C LEU A 337 -15.90 -15.31 -1.00
N GLU A 338 -16.64 -16.31 -1.46
CA GLU A 338 -17.04 -17.47 -0.65
C GLU A 338 -15.83 -18.36 -0.33
N SER A 339 -14.99 -18.65 -1.34
CA SER A 339 -13.77 -19.45 -1.12
C SER A 339 -12.79 -18.74 -0.19
N ALA A 340 -12.66 -17.42 -0.31
CA ALA A 340 -11.80 -16.61 0.56
C ALA A 340 -12.29 -16.60 2.01
N ARG A 341 -13.61 -16.40 2.21
CA ARG A 341 -14.25 -16.51 3.54
C ARG A 341 -14.06 -17.90 4.15
N GLN A 342 -14.24 -18.95 3.35
CA GLN A 342 -14.01 -20.31 3.81
C GLN A 342 -12.55 -20.54 4.22
N ALA A 343 -11.59 -20.14 3.38
CA ALA A 343 -10.18 -20.29 3.66
C ALA A 343 -9.73 -19.58 4.94
N LEU A 344 -10.24 -18.37 5.18
CA LEU A 344 -9.96 -17.63 6.41
C LEU A 344 -10.58 -18.33 7.64
N ARG A 345 -11.85 -18.75 7.57
CA ARG A 345 -12.49 -19.49 8.68
C ARG A 345 -11.73 -20.77 9.02
N GLU A 346 -11.36 -21.57 8.03
CA GLU A 346 -10.61 -22.80 8.23
C GLU A 346 -9.21 -22.53 8.81
N SER A 347 -8.54 -21.48 8.35
CA SER A 347 -7.24 -21.06 8.91
C SER A 347 -7.37 -20.74 10.40
N ARG A 348 -8.36 -19.93 10.77
CA ARG A 348 -8.64 -19.57 12.17
C ARG A 348 -9.05 -20.78 13.02
N ALA A 349 -9.86 -21.69 12.48
CA ALA A 349 -10.26 -22.92 13.17
C ALA A 349 -9.07 -23.86 13.43
N ARG A 350 -8.19 -24.04 12.44
CA ARG A 350 -6.94 -24.82 12.61
C ARG A 350 -6.03 -24.20 13.66
N ARG A 351 -5.95 -22.87 13.74
CA ARG A 351 -5.21 -22.16 14.79
C ARG A 351 -5.80 -22.45 16.16
N ALA A 352 -7.10 -22.22 16.35
CA ALA A 352 -7.78 -22.47 17.63
C ALA A 352 -7.62 -23.92 18.11
N ALA A 353 -7.68 -24.90 17.20
CA ALA A 353 -7.46 -26.31 17.54
C ALA A 353 -6.03 -26.62 18.03
N ARG A 354 -5.02 -25.96 17.45
CA ARG A 354 -3.62 -26.09 17.89
C ARG A 354 -3.40 -25.47 19.27
N GLU A 355 -4.04 -24.34 19.55
CA GLU A 355 -3.96 -23.66 20.85
C GLU A 355 -4.71 -24.45 21.94
N ALA A 356 -5.79 -25.13 21.59
CA ALA A 356 -6.58 -25.94 22.51
C ALA A 356 -5.99 -27.32 22.83
N THR A 357 -4.98 -27.79 22.10
CA THR A 357 -4.30 -29.07 22.35
C THR A 357 -3.04 -28.80 23.18
N PRO A 358 -3.04 -29.01 24.52
CA PRO A 358 -1.83 -28.85 25.30
C PRO A 358 -0.84 -29.94 24.89
N THR A 359 0.43 -29.57 24.73
CA THR A 359 1.56 -30.47 24.49
C THR A 359 1.59 -31.59 25.54
N ALA A 360 1.06 -32.77 25.21
CA ALA A 360 1.16 -33.99 26.00
C ALA A 360 2.50 -34.73 25.79
N GLU A 361 3.53 -34.04 25.29
CA GLU A 361 4.85 -34.62 24.98
C GLU A 361 5.98 -33.90 25.73
N VAL A 362 5.88 -33.78 27.05
CA VAL A 362 7.07 -33.66 27.93
C VAL A 362 6.80 -34.42 29.23
N MET A 363 6.40 -35.69 29.15
CA MET A 363 6.34 -36.55 30.35
C MET A 363 6.49 -38.05 30.05
N THR A 364 7.26 -38.43 29.02
CA THR A 364 7.76 -39.81 28.89
C THR A 364 9.07 -39.85 28.10
N SER A 365 10.21 -39.64 28.76
CA SER A 365 11.46 -40.39 28.51
C SER A 365 12.60 -39.89 29.41
N ASN A 366 12.89 -40.75 30.39
CA ASN A 366 14.14 -41.04 31.12
C ASN A 366 14.87 -39.94 31.89
#